data_AF-A0A966UPA4-F1
#
_entry.id   AF-A0A966UPA4-F1
#
_cell.length_a   1.000
_cell.length_b   1.000
_cell.length_c   1.000
_cell.angle_alpha   90.00
_cell.angle_beta   90.00
_cell.angle_gamma   90.00
#
_symmetry.space_group_name_H-M   'P 1'
#
loop_
_entity.id
_entity.type
_entity.pdbx_description
1 polymer ?
#
loop_
_entity_poly.entity_id
_entity_poly.type
_entity_poly.pdbx_seq_one_letter_code
_entity_poly.pdbx_strand_id
1 'polypeptide(L)'
;MKQLLLLTGPQGSGNHIFSRIFSANKLVCGWTEILDKYWVPTDEDKFAKYFINPELLTKEIIDSFGEFDYYVTDISYPFVYNGVKHYPKINEFRSQLESLGFKVTTAVIVRDQHINTLQQQRVRGEATLPYAMKYYKDMKIDAFLDLEALFLHKERYVEWVSKILDFPVPDFGLAFKFHDESPNAKYVSYVIKHWLDETVKKGLVPFDKRCP
;
A
#
# COMPACT_ATOMS: atom_id res chain seq x y z
N MET A 1 18.30 -2.16 -16.65
CA MET A 1 17.28 -1.09 -16.64
C MET A 1 16.78 -1.00 -15.20
N LYS A 2 16.84 0.17 -14.57
CA LYS A 2 16.40 0.33 -13.17
C LYS A 2 14.88 0.16 -13.08
N GLN A 3 14.40 -0.51 -12.04
CA GLN A 3 12.98 -0.73 -11.78
C GLN A 3 12.56 0.06 -10.53
N LEU A 4 11.42 0.77 -10.60
CA LEU A 4 10.82 1.41 -9.44
C LEU A 4 9.40 0.89 -9.22
N LEU A 5 9.17 0.36 -8.02
CA LEU A 5 7.85 0.03 -7.52
C LEU A 5 7.27 1.26 -6.80
N LEU A 6 6.26 1.86 -7.40
CA LEU A 6 5.53 2.99 -6.84
C LEU A 6 4.27 2.47 -6.14
N LEU A 7 4.33 2.42 -4.81
CA LEU A 7 3.20 2.03 -3.98
C LEU A 7 2.31 3.25 -3.74
N THR A 8 1.01 3.11 -3.94
CA THR A 8 0.07 4.16 -3.53
C THR A 8 -1.23 3.57 -3.02
N GLY A 9 -1.96 4.35 -2.26
CA GLY A 9 -3.26 3.95 -1.75
C GLY A 9 -3.89 5.14 -1.03
N PRO A 10 -5.19 5.09 -0.75
CA PRO A 10 -5.81 6.09 0.11
C PRO A 10 -5.11 6.08 1.48
N GLN A 11 -5.11 7.21 2.18
CA GLN A 11 -4.53 7.28 3.51
C GLN A 11 -5.10 6.18 4.42
N GLY A 12 -4.21 5.35 4.97
CA GLY A 12 -4.59 4.24 5.84
C GLY A 12 -4.90 2.90 5.16
N SER A 13 -4.66 2.77 3.86
CA SER A 13 -4.83 1.51 3.13
C SER A 13 -3.74 0.46 3.41
N GLY A 14 -2.56 0.86 3.91
CA GLY A 14 -1.46 -0.05 4.20
C GLY A 14 -0.12 0.29 3.54
N ASN A 15 0.02 1.50 2.99
CA ASN A 15 1.24 1.96 2.29
C ASN A 15 2.54 1.65 3.04
N HIS A 16 2.65 2.05 4.31
CA HIS A 16 3.80 1.75 5.17
C HIS A 16 4.09 0.26 5.33
N ILE A 17 3.07 -0.60 5.35
CA ILE A 17 3.25 -2.05 5.50
C ILE A 17 3.89 -2.63 4.24
N PHE A 18 3.36 -2.29 3.06
CA PHE A 18 3.93 -2.74 1.79
C PHE A 18 5.30 -2.10 1.52
N SER A 19 5.49 -0.84 1.90
CA SER A 19 6.77 -0.14 1.79
C SER A 19 7.86 -0.84 2.61
N ARG A 20 7.56 -1.24 3.85
CA ARG A 20 8.43 -2.11 4.66
C ARG A 20 8.74 -3.42 3.94
N ILE A 21 7.70 -4.13 3.48
CA ILE A 21 7.85 -5.44 2.84
C ILE A 21 8.81 -5.34 1.66
N PHE A 22 8.58 -4.41 0.73
CA PHE A 22 9.42 -4.31 -0.47
C PHE A 22 10.76 -3.62 -0.23
N SER A 23 10.92 -2.88 0.87
CA SER A 23 12.23 -2.34 1.30
C SER A 23 13.09 -3.39 2.00
N ALA A 24 12.51 -4.48 2.49
CA ALA A 24 13.22 -5.52 3.23
C ALA A 24 14.04 -6.46 2.32
N ASN A 25 14.69 -5.95 1.28
CA ASN A 25 15.65 -6.70 0.47
C ASN A 25 16.90 -5.84 0.22
N LYS A 26 18.10 -6.40 0.42
CA LYS A 26 19.38 -5.70 0.25
C LYS A 26 19.65 -5.17 -1.17
N LEU A 27 18.96 -5.70 -2.18
CA LEU A 27 19.06 -5.25 -3.58
C LEU A 27 18.15 -4.06 -3.88
N VAL A 28 17.30 -3.65 -2.93
CA VAL A 28 16.30 -2.61 -3.10
C VAL A 28 16.74 -1.33 -2.37
N CYS A 29 16.81 -0.23 -3.11
CA CYS A 29 16.81 1.11 -2.54
C CYS A 29 15.40 1.46 -2.06
N GLY A 30 15.09 1.05 -0.84
CA GLY A 30 13.82 1.34 -0.18
C GLY A 30 13.94 2.34 0.97
N TRP A 31 12.93 2.33 1.82
CA TRP A 31 12.86 3.16 3.02
C TRP A 31 13.50 2.40 4.19
N THR A 32 14.76 2.70 4.49
CA THR A 32 15.51 1.95 5.52
C THR A 32 14.99 2.18 6.94
N GLU A 33 14.57 3.41 7.25
CA GLU A 33 14.09 3.84 8.56
C GLU A 33 12.81 3.10 8.96
N ILE A 34 11.97 2.75 7.97
CA ILE A 34 10.77 1.98 8.24
C ILE A 34 11.10 0.56 8.70
N LEU A 35 12.25 -0.02 8.33
CA LEU A 35 12.61 -1.38 8.76
C LEU A 35 12.85 -1.44 10.29
N ASP A 36 13.32 -0.35 10.87
CA ASP A 36 13.64 -0.27 12.31
C ASP A 36 12.54 0.37 13.17
N LYS A 37 11.67 1.22 12.58
CA LYS A 37 10.58 1.89 13.28
C LYS A 37 9.23 1.35 12.86
N TYR A 38 8.27 1.25 13.78
CA TYR A 38 6.90 0.83 13.44
C TYR A 38 6.23 1.75 12.40
N TRP A 39 6.43 3.06 12.55
CA TRP A 39 5.85 4.08 11.69
C TRP A 39 6.81 5.26 11.51
N VAL A 40 6.82 5.85 10.32
CA VAL A 40 7.64 7.00 9.96
C VAL A 40 6.78 7.98 9.14
N PRO A 41 6.86 9.30 9.36
CA PRO A 41 6.20 10.29 8.52
C PRO A 41 6.58 10.15 7.03
N THR A 42 5.60 10.16 6.12
CA THR A 42 5.83 10.02 4.66
C THR A 42 6.72 11.13 4.09
N ASP A 43 6.78 12.31 4.72
CA ASP A 43 7.68 13.39 4.31
C ASP A 43 9.15 13.16 4.64
N GLU A 44 9.48 12.13 5.40
CA GLU A 44 10.85 11.63 5.56
C GLU A 44 11.29 10.70 4.40
N ASP A 45 10.37 10.26 3.53
CA ASP A 45 10.75 9.47 2.35
C ASP A 45 11.58 10.33 1.37
N LYS A 46 12.65 9.76 0.83
CA LYS A 46 13.58 10.47 -0.07
C LYS A 46 12.91 10.98 -1.34
N PHE A 47 11.79 10.38 -1.76
CA PHE A 47 11.02 10.80 -2.92
C PHE A 47 9.89 11.79 -2.58
N ALA A 48 9.56 12.02 -1.31
CA ALA A 48 8.35 12.73 -0.87
C ALA A 48 8.15 14.10 -1.55
N LYS A 49 9.20 14.92 -1.62
CA LYS A 49 9.12 16.26 -2.22
C LYS A 49 8.88 16.24 -3.74
N TYR A 50 9.29 15.17 -4.42
CA TYR A 50 9.13 15.03 -5.87
C TYR A 50 7.71 14.60 -6.25
N PHE A 51 6.87 14.16 -5.29
CA PHE A 51 5.43 14.03 -5.54
C PHE A 51 4.71 15.38 -5.60
N ILE A 52 5.32 16.46 -5.10
CA ILE A 52 4.80 17.83 -5.23
C ILE A 52 5.37 18.49 -6.48
N ASN A 53 6.69 18.34 -6.67
CA ASN A 53 7.46 18.94 -7.76
C ASN A 53 8.28 17.87 -8.50
N PRO A 54 7.65 17.03 -9.34
CA PRO A 54 8.32 15.96 -10.08
C PRO A 54 9.52 16.43 -10.90
N GLU A 55 9.45 17.62 -11.50
CA GLU A 55 10.48 18.21 -12.34
C GLU A 55 11.83 18.42 -11.61
N LEU A 56 11.82 18.45 -10.28
CA LEU A 56 13.04 18.54 -9.48
C LEU A 56 13.81 17.21 -9.44
N LEU A 57 13.20 16.09 -9.82
CA LEU A 57 13.83 14.77 -9.80
C LEU A 57 14.72 14.63 -11.04
N THR A 58 16.04 14.66 -10.82
CA THR A 58 17.04 14.54 -11.90
C THR A 58 17.83 13.24 -11.79
N LYS A 59 18.61 12.94 -12.82
CA LYS A 59 19.51 11.78 -12.81
C LYS A 59 20.54 11.87 -11.67
N GLU A 60 21.09 13.04 -11.42
CA GLU A 60 22.07 13.27 -10.34
C GLU A 60 21.47 12.98 -8.97
N ILE A 61 20.20 13.33 -8.76
CA ILE A 61 19.48 13.01 -7.52
C ILE A 61 19.30 11.49 -7.38
N ILE A 62 18.87 10.81 -8.44
CA ILE A 62 18.72 9.36 -8.42
C ILE A 62 20.06 8.67 -8.11
N ASP A 63 21.13 9.11 -8.77
CA ASP A 63 22.46 8.53 -8.59
C ASP A 63 23.00 8.81 -7.17
N SER A 64 22.58 9.90 -6.52
CA SER A 64 22.89 10.18 -5.11
C SER A 64 22.27 9.18 -4.11
N PHE A 65 21.27 8.39 -4.54
CA PHE A 65 20.68 7.34 -3.69
C PHE A 65 21.50 6.05 -3.66
N GLY A 66 22.55 5.96 -4.48
CA GLY A 66 23.44 4.81 -4.58
C GLY A 66 23.15 3.92 -5.79
N GLU A 67 23.98 2.89 -5.94
CA GLU A 67 23.94 1.95 -7.04
C GLU A 67 22.96 0.80 -6.75
N PHE A 68 21.71 0.97 -7.17
CA PHE A 68 20.67 -0.05 -7.05
C PHE A 68 19.96 -0.27 -8.39
N ASP A 69 19.50 -1.50 -8.61
CA ASP A 69 18.65 -1.85 -9.75
C ASP A 69 17.16 -1.76 -9.41
N TYR A 70 16.81 -1.89 -8.14
CA TYR A 70 15.43 -1.88 -7.66
C TYR A 70 15.22 -0.74 -6.66
N TYR A 71 14.12 -0.02 -6.82
CA TYR A 71 13.72 1.08 -5.96
C TYR A 71 12.28 0.88 -5.53
N VAL A 72 11.94 1.31 -4.32
CA VAL A 72 10.56 1.39 -3.85
C VAL A 72 10.33 2.72 -3.15
N THR A 73 9.16 3.29 -3.39
CA THR A 73 8.65 4.44 -2.65
C THR A 73 7.15 4.28 -2.49
N ASP A 74 6.58 4.92 -1.47
CA ASP A 74 5.15 4.93 -1.23
C ASP A 74 4.61 6.34 -1.03
N ILE A 75 3.37 6.56 -1.49
CA ILE A 75 2.68 7.83 -1.27
C ILE A 75 1.19 7.62 -1.06
N SER A 76 0.63 8.26 -0.02
CA SER A 76 -0.82 8.30 0.19
C SER A 76 -1.48 9.34 -0.71
N TYR A 77 -2.73 9.10 -1.11
CA TYR A 77 -3.56 10.13 -1.75
C TYR A 77 -4.75 10.49 -0.86
N PRO A 78 -4.85 11.73 -0.33
CA PRO A 78 -3.79 12.74 -0.21
C PRO A 78 -2.71 12.34 0.81
N PHE A 79 -1.63 13.11 0.87
CA PHE A 79 -0.59 13.00 1.91
C PHE A 79 -0.33 14.33 2.60
N VAL A 80 0.48 14.30 3.67
CA VAL A 80 0.93 15.50 4.38
C VAL A 80 2.43 15.65 4.15
N TYR A 81 2.86 16.85 3.77
CA TYR A 81 4.26 17.21 3.63
C TYR A 81 4.50 18.52 4.36
N ASN A 82 5.45 18.55 5.30
CA ASN A 82 5.75 19.73 6.10
C ASN A 82 4.49 20.34 6.76
N GLY A 83 3.63 19.47 7.31
CA GLY A 83 2.39 19.87 7.97
C GLY A 83 1.24 20.30 7.04
N VAL A 84 1.43 20.34 5.72
CA VAL A 84 0.43 20.78 4.75
C VAL A 84 -0.13 19.58 3.97
N LYS A 85 -1.45 19.56 3.74
CA LYS A 85 -2.10 18.54 2.91
C LYS A 85 -1.80 18.77 1.43
N HIS A 86 -1.29 17.75 0.75
CA HIS A 86 -0.99 17.76 -0.68
C HIS A 86 -1.70 16.62 -1.41
N TYR A 87 -2.03 16.89 -2.67
CA TYR A 87 -2.49 15.89 -3.64
C TYR A 87 -1.30 15.56 -4.54
N PRO A 88 -0.69 14.37 -4.39
CA PRO A 88 0.55 14.05 -5.07
C PRO A 88 0.34 13.90 -6.58
N LYS A 89 1.29 14.40 -7.36
CA LYS A 89 1.35 14.32 -8.83
C LYS A 89 1.94 12.97 -9.27
N ILE A 90 1.22 11.88 -9.00
CA ILE A 90 1.71 10.49 -9.18
C ILE A 90 2.01 10.18 -10.66
N ASN A 91 1.12 10.54 -11.58
CA ASN A 91 1.33 10.32 -13.02
C ASN A 91 2.53 11.12 -13.55
N GLU A 92 2.70 12.36 -13.10
CA GLU A 92 3.83 13.21 -13.49
C GLU A 92 5.14 12.71 -12.89
N PHE A 93 5.13 12.27 -11.62
CA PHE A 93 6.26 11.62 -10.97
C PHE A 93 6.70 10.35 -11.72
N ARG A 94 5.73 9.50 -12.07
CA ARG A 94 5.98 8.32 -12.91
C ARG A 94 6.61 8.71 -14.25
N SER A 95 6.01 9.67 -14.95
CA SER A 95 6.48 10.10 -16.27
C SER A 95 7.90 10.67 -16.20
N GLN A 96 8.21 11.43 -15.15
CA GLN A 96 9.56 11.94 -14.91
C GLN A 96 10.56 10.79 -14.74
N LEU A 97 10.27 9.80 -13.90
CA LEU A 97 11.13 8.63 -13.71
C LEU A 97 11.32 7.82 -15.00
N GLU A 98 10.25 7.59 -15.76
CA GLU A 98 10.31 6.90 -17.05
C GLU A 98 11.22 7.65 -18.03
N SER A 99 11.16 9.00 -18.06
CA SER A 99 12.06 9.84 -18.86
C SER A 99 13.54 9.71 -18.45
N LEU A 100 13.81 9.35 -17.20
CA LEU A 100 15.15 9.09 -16.66
C LEU A 100 15.60 7.63 -16.87
N GLY A 101 14.83 6.82 -17.60
CA GLY A 101 15.18 5.45 -17.98
C GLY A 101 14.74 4.36 -16.99
N PHE A 102 13.80 4.66 -16.08
CA PHE A 102 13.21 3.67 -15.19
C PHE A 102 12.06 2.92 -15.85
N LYS A 103 11.94 1.63 -15.54
CA LYS A 103 10.68 0.89 -15.64
C LYS A 103 9.90 1.14 -14.34
N VAL A 104 8.78 1.86 -14.43
CA VAL A 104 7.94 2.16 -13.26
C VAL A 104 6.69 1.29 -13.26
N THR A 105 6.47 0.59 -12.14
CA THR A 105 5.26 -0.18 -11.85
C THR A 105 4.50 0.53 -10.72
N THR A 106 3.32 1.05 -11.02
CA THR A 106 2.40 1.67 -10.04
C THR A 106 1.45 0.62 -9.49
N ALA A 107 1.57 0.33 -8.19
CA ALA A 107 0.72 -0.64 -7.50
C ALA A 107 -0.18 0.07 -6.48
N VAL A 108 -1.50 -0.10 -6.64
CA VAL A 108 -2.51 0.48 -5.75
C VAL A 108 -2.86 -0.48 -4.63
N ILE A 109 -2.68 -0.04 -3.40
CA ILE A 109 -3.02 -0.78 -2.19
C ILE A 109 -4.49 -0.58 -1.89
N VAL A 110 -5.20 -1.69 -1.77
CA VAL A 110 -6.62 -1.78 -1.47
C VAL A 110 -6.84 -2.34 -0.07
N ARG A 111 -7.94 -1.89 0.52
CA ARG A 111 -8.40 -2.24 1.87
C ARG A 111 -9.91 -2.07 1.90
N ASP A 112 -10.60 -2.78 2.79
CA ASP A 112 -12.04 -2.55 3.01
C ASP A 112 -12.37 -1.06 3.19
N GLN A 113 -13.39 -0.59 2.46
CA GLN A 113 -13.75 0.82 2.40
C GLN A 113 -14.23 1.39 3.75
N HIS A 114 -14.92 0.59 4.57
CA HIS A 114 -15.42 1.04 5.86
C HIS A 114 -14.27 1.16 6.84
N ILE A 115 -13.38 0.17 6.87
CA ILE A 115 -12.19 0.18 7.70
C ILE A 115 -11.30 1.38 7.33
N ASN A 116 -11.11 1.62 6.04
CA ASN A 116 -10.31 2.75 5.56
C ASN A 116 -10.94 4.09 5.96
N THR A 117 -12.26 4.23 5.79
CA THR A 117 -13.02 5.43 6.19
C THR A 117 -12.93 5.67 7.71
N LEU A 118 -13.13 4.64 8.53
CA LEU A 118 -13.00 4.71 9.99
C LEU A 118 -11.60 5.13 10.42
N GLN A 119 -10.56 4.62 9.75
CA GLN A 119 -9.19 5.03 10.02
C GLN A 119 -8.96 6.50 9.69
N GLN A 120 -9.40 6.94 8.51
CA GLN A 120 -9.22 8.32 8.06
C GLN A 120 -9.93 9.31 9.00
N GLN A 121 -11.18 9.01 9.37
CA GLN A 121 -11.91 9.81 10.37
C GLN A 121 -11.17 9.87 11.70
N ARG A 122 -10.68 8.73 12.22
CA ARG A 122 -9.96 8.69 13.50
C ARG A 122 -8.66 9.47 13.50
N VAL A 123 -7.88 9.40 12.41
CA VAL A 123 -6.51 9.95 12.36
C VAL A 123 -6.47 11.37 11.78
N ARG A 124 -7.39 11.71 10.88
CA ARG A 124 -7.40 12.98 10.13
C ARG A 124 -8.67 13.80 10.32
N GLY A 125 -9.69 13.27 11.01
CA GLY A 125 -10.96 13.96 11.23
C GLY A 125 -11.88 14.00 10.00
N GLU A 126 -11.44 13.49 8.85
CA GLU A 126 -12.21 13.48 7.60
C GLU A 126 -11.99 12.18 6.82
N ALA A 127 -13.00 11.76 6.06
CA ALA A 127 -12.87 10.67 5.10
C ALA A 127 -12.24 11.21 3.80
N THR A 128 -11.10 10.66 3.41
CA THR A 128 -10.34 11.11 2.22
C THR A 128 -10.36 10.11 1.07
N LEU A 129 -10.91 8.91 1.29
CA LEU A 129 -11.07 7.86 0.27
C LEU A 129 -11.69 8.37 -1.05
N PRO A 130 -12.76 9.21 -1.07
CA PRO A 130 -13.33 9.68 -2.33
C PRO A 130 -12.36 10.47 -3.22
N TYR A 131 -11.41 11.20 -2.63
CA TYR A 131 -10.41 11.95 -3.39
C TYR A 131 -9.45 10.99 -4.12
N ALA A 132 -8.99 9.93 -3.44
CA ALA A 132 -8.16 8.90 -4.03
C ALA A 132 -8.91 8.15 -5.15
N MET A 133 -10.14 7.72 -4.88
CA MET A 133 -10.96 7.02 -5.87
C MET A 133 -11.25 7.86 -7.11
N LYS A 134 -11.40 9.18 -6.95
CA LYS A 134 -11.54 10.09 -8.10
C LYS A 134 -10.25 10.14 -8.91
N TYR A 135 -9.09 10.27 -8.27
CA TYR A 135 -7.79 10.33 -8.95
C TYR A 135 -7.45 9.03 -9.69
N TYR A 136 -7.76 7.88 -9.08
CA TYR A 136 -7.46 6.56 -9.64
C TYR A 136 -8.22 6.22 -10.93
N LYS A 137 -9.29 6.94 -11.26
CA LYS A 137 -10.01 6.73 -12.54
C LYS A 137 -9.14 7.04 -13.76
N ASP A 138 -8.24 8.02 -13.63
CA ASP A 138 -7.40 8.52 -14.71
C ASP A 138 -5.90 8.21 -14.47
N MET A 139 -5.58 7.54 -13.36
CA MET A 139 -4.22 7.14 -13.02
C MET A 139 -3.85 5.83 -13.74
N LYS A 140 -2.62 5.75 -14.25
CA LYS A 140 -2.11 4.48 -14.80
C LYS A 140 -1.78 3.53 -13.64
N ILE A 141 -2.55 2.45 -13.52
CA ILE A 141 -2.40 1.42 -12.49
C ILE A 141 -1.92 0.13 -13.17
N ASP A 142 -0.82 -0.44 -12.67
CA ASP A 142 -0.26 -1.68 -13.20
C ASP A 142 -0.64 -2.89 -12.34
N ALA A 143 -0.92 -2.69 -11.04
CA ALA A 143 -1.32 -3.76 -10.13
C ALA A 143 -2.19 -3.26 -8.97
N PHE A 144 -2.92 -4.19 -8.34
CA PHE A 144 -3.58 -3.98 -7.05
C PHE A 144 -2.96 -4.89 -5.99
N LEU A 145 -2.70 -4.34 -4.81
CA LEU A 145 -2.17 -5.05 -3.65
C LEU A 145 -3.21 -5.03 -2.53
N ASP A 146 -3.58 -6.19 -2.02
CA ASP A 146 -4.70 -6.36 -1.11
C ASP A 146 -4.20 -6.59 0.31
N LEU A 147 -4.56 -5.68 1.22
CA LEU A 147 -4.12 -5.74 2.62
C LEU A 147 -4.69 -6.98 3.31
N GLU A 148 -5.96 -7.31 3.08
CA GLU A 148 -6.62 -8.45 3.67
C GLU A 148 -5.97 -9.77 3.19
N ALA A 149 -5.67 -9.90 1.90
CA ALA A 149 -4.96 -11.04 1.32
C ALA A 149 -3.53 -11.17 1.87
N LEU A 150 -2.83 -10.04 2.06
CA LEU A 150 -1.52 -10.03 2.72
C LEU A 150 -1.59 -10.62 4.12
N PHE A 151 -2.56 -10.22 4.94
CA PHE A 151 -2.66 -10.74 6.31
C PHE A 151 -3.24 -12.16 6.38
N LEU A 152 -3.98 -12.61 5.36
CA LEU A 152 -4.49 -13.97 5.26
C LEU A 152 -3.42 -14.98 4.83
N HIS A 153 -2.58 -14.61 3.87
CA HIS A 153 -1.64 -15.53 3.21
C HIS A 153 -0.17 -15.22 3.49
N LYS A 154 0.14 -14.08 4.11
CA LYS A 154 1.46 -13.66 4.60
C LYS A 154 2.56 -13.84 3.54
N GLU A 155 3.61 -14.59 3.84
CA GLU A 155 4.77 -14.80 2.98
C GLU A 155 4.37 -15.29 1.58
N ARG A 156 3.41 -16.22 1.50
CA ARG A 156 2.94 -16.78 0.22
C ARG A 156 2.31 -15.71 -0.67
N TYR A 157 1.62 -14.73 -0.09
CA TYR A 157 1.09 -13.60 -0.86
C TYR A 157 2.21 -12.73 -1.40
N VAL A 158 3.19 -12.40 -0.56
CA VAL A 158 4.34 -11.58 -0.95
C VAL A 158 5.15 -12.27 -2.05
N GLU A 159 5.43 -13.56 -1.94
CA GLU A 159 6.12 -14.32 -3.00
C GLU A 159 5.36 -14.31 -4.33
N TRP A 160 4.03 -14.44 -4.27
CA TRP A 160 3.18 -14.41 -5.46
C TRP A 160 3.16 -13.02 -6.10
N VAL A 161 3.00 -11.97 -5.30
CA VAL A 161 3.04 -10.57 -5.76
C VAL A 161 4.41 -10.23 -6.33
N SER A 162 5.52 -10.60 -5.68
CA SER A 162 6.87 -10.35 -6.17
C SER A 162 7.10 -10.93 -7.58
N LYS A 163 6.52 -12.10 -7.88
CA LYS A 163 6.56 -12.69 -9.25
C LYS A 163 5.77 -11.87 -10.26
N ILE A 164 4.61 -11.36 -9.87
CA ILE A 164 3.76 -10.53 -10.75
C ILE A 164 4.39 -9.17 -11.02
N LEU A 165 4.99 -8.57 -9.99
CA LEU A 165 5.63 -7.26 -10.07
C LEU A 165 7.03 -7.33 -10.71
N ASP A 166 7.59 -8.53 -10.91
CA ASP A 166 8.98 -8.73 -11.31
C ASP A 166 9.95 -7.99 -10.36
N PHE A 167 9.73 -8.19 -9.05
CA PHE A 167 10.41 -7.45 -7.98
C PHE A 167 11.00 -8.42 -6.93
N PRO A 168 12.15 -8.08 -6.29
CA PRO A 168 12.78 -8.98 -5.33
C PRO A 168 11.86 -9.44 -4.18
N VAL A 169 12.00 -10.70 -3.79
CA VAL A 169 11.34 -11.26 -2.59
C VAL A 169 12.10 -10.76 -1.35
N PRO A 170 11.41 -10.26 -0.31
CA PRO A 170 12.08 -9.70 0.86
C PRO A 170 12.58 -10.75 1.85
N ASP A 171 13.40 -10.29 2.79
CA ASP A 171 13.64 -10.94 4.07
C ASP A 171 12.35 -10.86 4.91
N PHE A 172 11.71 -12.01 5.12
CA PHE A 172 10.42 -12.06 5.82
C PHE A 172 10.51 -11.68 7.30
N GLY A 173 11.65 -11.90 7.95
CA GLY A 173 11.85 -11.50 9.34
C GLY A 173 11.82 -9.99 9.49
N LEU A 174 12.48 -9.27 8.59
CA LEU A 174 12.42 -7.80 8.52
C LEU A 174 11.07 -7.29 8.01
N ALA A 175 10.50 -7.95 7.00
CA ALA A 175 9.23 -7.55 6.38
C ALA A 175 8.05 -7.59 7.35
N PHE A 176 7.99 -8.59 8.24
CA PHE A 176 6.88 -8.79 9.17
C PHE A 176 7.19 -8.44 10.64
N LYS A 177 8.38 -7.90 10.94
CA LYS A 177 8.88 -7.58 12.30
C LYS A 177 7.87 -6.95 13.29
N PHE A 178 6.90 -6.17 12.80
CA PHE A 178 5.87 -5.55 13.65
C PHE A 178 4.42 -5.81 13.19
N HIS A 179 4.20 -6.82 12.36
CA HIS A 179 2.94 -7.05 11.66
C HIS A 179 2.45 -8.49 11.82
N ASP A 180 2.46 -8.98 13.06
CA ASP A 180 1.93 -10.30 13.41
C ASP A 180 0.41 -10.35 13.21
N GLU A 181 -0.30 -9.35 13.74
CA GLU A 181 -1.76 -9.24 13.66
C GLU A 181 -2.23 -8.29 12.56
N SER A 182 -3.44 -8.56 12.05
CA SER A 182 -4.06 -7.67 11.07
C SER A 182 -4.39 -6.30 11.68
N PRO A 183 -3.99 -5.18 11.04
CA PRO A 183 -4.34 -3.84 11.50
C PRO A 183 -5.85 -3.56 11.42
N ASN A 184 -6.62 -4.44 10.77
CA ASN A 184 -8.08 -4.38 10.70
C ASN A 184 -8.75 -4.78 12.02
N ALA A 185 -8.11 -5.58 12.88
CA ALA A 185 -8.72 -6.14 14.09
C ALA A 185 -9.37 -5.08 14.99
N LYS A 186 -8.73 -3.91 15.15
CA LYS A 186 -9.25 -2.78 15.95
C LYS A 186 -10.52 -2.11 15.41
N TYR A 187 -10.93 -2.42 14.19
CA TYR A 187 -12.14 -1.89 13.55
C TYR A 187 -13.24 -2.94 13.40
N VAL A 188 -12.97 -4.18 13.81
CA VAL A 188 -13.89 -5.31 13.66
C VAL A 188 -14.37 -5.75 15.03
N SER A 189 -15.67 -5.97 15.16
CA SER A 189 -16.29 -6.49 16.38
C SER A 189 -17.21 -7.67 16.03
N TYR A 190 -17.37 -8.58 16.99
CA TYR A 190 -18.26 -9.72 16.83
C TYR A 190 -19.73 -9.27 16.71
N VAL A 191 -20.44 -9.77 15.71
CA VAL A 191 -21.86 -9.50 15.50
C VAL A 191 -22.67 -10.56 16.26
N ILE A 192 -23.35 -10.14 17.33
CA ILE A 192 -24.11 -11.04 18.21
C ILE A 192 -25.31 -11.69 17.50
N LYS A 193 -25.98 -10.92 16.63
CA LYS A 193 -27.14 -11.39 15.88
C LYS A 193 -27.22 -10.65 14.56
N HIS A 194 -27.42 -11.38 13.48
CA HIS A 194 -27.71 -10.88 12.15
C HIS A 194 -28.99 -11.52 11.61
N TRP A 195 -29.75 -10.78 10.80
CA TRP A 195 -31.08 -11.23 10.34
C TRP A 195 -31.02 -12.49 9.46
N LEU A 196 -29.88 -12.75 8.82
CA LEU A 196 -29.65 -13.96 8.00
C LEU A 196 -29.26 -15.20 8.81
N ASP A 197 -28.91 -15.08 10.09
CA ASP A 197 -28.33 -16.20 10.85
C ASP A 197 -29.27 -17.41 10.87
N GLU A 198 -30.57 -17.18 11.08
CA GLU A 198 -31.56 -18.26 11.09
C GLU A 198 -31.77 -18.87 9.70
N THR A 199 -31.71 -18.06 8.64
CA THR A 199 -31.78 -18.55 7.26
C THR A 199 -30.57 -19.42 6.91
N VAL A 200 -29.37 -18.99 7.28
CA VAL A 200 -28.14 -19.77 7.07
C VAL A 200 -28.19 -21.07 7.88
N LYS A 201 -28.59 -21.02 9.16
CA LYS A 201 -28.74 -22.23 10.00
C LYS A 201 -29.72 -23.24 9.39
N LYS A 202 -30.85 -22.79 8.83
CA LYS A 202 -31.78 -23.66 8.08
C LYS A 202 -31.11 -24.29 6.85
N GLY A 203 -30.25 -23.53 6.16
CA GLY A 203 -29.45 -24.02 5.03
C GLY A 203 -28.32 -25.01 5.41
N LEU A 204 -27.89 -25.09 6.66
CA LEU A 204 -26.91 -26.08 7.12
C LEU A 204 -27.52 -27.46 7.37
N VAL A 205 -28.84 -27.56 7.43
CA VAL A 205 -29.55 -28.84 7.54
C VAL A 205 -29.37 -29.62 6.21
N PRO A 206 -29.19 -30.96 6.24
CA PRO A 206 -29.16 -31.78 5.03
C PRO A 206 -30.36 -31.52 4.12
N PHE A 207 -30.13 -31.52 2.80
CA PHE A 207 -31.12 -31.07 1.82
C PHE A 207 -32.45 -31.85 1.91
N ASP A 208 -32.37 -33.16 2.14
CA ASP A 208 -33.49 -34.09 2.35
C ASP A 208 -34.29 -33.84 3.64
N LYS A 209 -33.73 -33.05 4.57
CA LYS A 209 -34.33 -32.72 5.87
C LYS A 209 -34.75 -31.26 5.99
N ARG A 210 -34.59 -30.46 4.93
CA ARG A 210 -35.13 -29.09 4.89
C ARG A 210 -36.63 -29.20 4.61
N CYS A 211 -37.48 -28.84 5.57
CA CYS A 211 -38.91 -28.70 5.29
C CYS A 211 -39.11 -27.63 4.20
N PRO A 212 -40.01 -27.85 3.22
CA PRO A 212 -40.36 -26.85 2.22
C PRO A 212 -40.91 -25.56 2.87
#